data_AF-X1LWN5-F1
#
_entry.id   AF-X1LWN5-F1
#
_cell.length_a   1.000
_cell.length_b   1.000
_cell.length_c   1.000
_cell.angle_alpha   90.00
_cell.angle_beta   90.00
_cell.angle_gamma   90.00
#
_symmetry.space_group_name_H-M   'P 1'
#
loop_
_entity.id
_entity.type
_entity.pdbx_description
1 polymer ?
#
loop_
_entity_poly.entity_id
_entity_poly.type
_entity_poly.pdbx_seq_one_letter_code
_entity_poly.pdbx_strand_id
1 'polypeptide(L)' 'CQIIGEVTEKGEGLVILITELGTRRILDLHYSEQLPRIC' A
#
# COMPACT_ATOMS: atom_id res chain seq x y z
N CYS A 1 -12.85 -7.32 11.28
CA CYS A 1 -11.96 -7.72 10.17
C CYS A 1 -12.59 -7.34 8.85
N GLN A 2 -11.78 -6.84 7.92
CA GLN A 2 -12.21 -6.47 6.58
C GLN A 2 -11.14 -6.90 5.58
N ILE A 3 -11.56 -7.45 4.45
CA ILE A 3 -10.67 -7.74 3.32
C ILE A 3 -10.40 -6.41 2.61
N ILE A 4 -9.13 -6.05 2.43
CA ILE A 4 -8.70 -4.76 1.88
C ILE A 4 -8.06 -4.86 0.49
N GLY A 5 -7.91 -6.06 -0.06
CA GLY A 5 -7.30 -6.26 -1.37
C GLY A 5 -7.05 -7.74 -1.69
N GLU A 6 -6.38 -7.96 -2.82
CA GLU A 6 -6.01 -9.28 -3.35
C GLU A 6 -4.58 -9.26 -3.92
N VAL A 7 -3.96 -10.45 -4.03
CA VAL A 7 -2.64 -10.62 -4.64
C VAL A 7 -2.82 -10.96 -6.13
N THR A 8 -2.04 -10.31 -7.00
CA THR A 8 -2.11 -10.55 -8.46
C THR A 8 -0.70 -10.72 -9.04
N GLU A 9 -0.60 -11.37 -10.20
CA GLU A 9 0.68 -11.59 -10.90
C GLU A 9 1.26 -10.34 -11.57
N LYS A 10 0.50 -9.25 -11.68
CA LYS A 10 0.93 -8.02 -12.36
C LYS A 10 1.65 -7.09 -11.38
N GLY A 11 2.85 -6.63 -11.77
CA GLY A 11 3.59 -5.63 -11.00
C GLY A 11 4.30 -6.26 -9.79
N GLU A 12 5.24 -7.16 -10.06
CA GLU A 12 6.02 -7.85 -9.02
C GLU A 12 6.67 -6.86 -8.04
N GLY A 13 6.48 -7.10 -6.74
CA GLY A 13 7.02 -6.26 -5.67
C GLY A 13 6.30 -4.91 -5.45
N LEU A 14 5.20 -4.64 -6.15
CA LEU A 14 4.43 -3.40 -6.00
C LEU A 14 3.14 -3.62 -5.21
N VAL A 15 2.76 -2.59 -4.44
CA VAL A 15 1.44 -2.49 -3.82
C VAL A 15 0.69 -1.35 -4.51
N ILE A 16 -0.51 -1.63 -5.01
CA ILE A 16 -1.35 -0.65 -5.71
C ILE A 16 -2.54 -0.29 -4.83
N LEU A 17 -2.65 0.98 -4.46
CA LEU A 17 -3.80 1.55 -3.79
C LEU A 17 -4.82 2.00 -4.85
N ILE A 18 -6.07 1.54 -4.71
CA ILE A 18 -7.22 2.07 -5.44
C ILE A 18 -7.83 3.16 -4.56
N THR A 19 -7.85 4.40 -5.04
CA THR A 19 -8.47 5.52 -4.33
C THR A 19 -9.98 5.45 -4.42
N GLU A 20 -10.69 6.24 -3.60
CA GLU A 20 -12.15 6.33 -3.63
C GLU A 20 -12.70 6.77 -5.01
N LEU A 21 -11.89 7.48 -5.80
CA LEU A 21 -12.23 7.89 -7.17
C LEU A 21 -11.92 6.80 -8.22
N GLY A 22 -11.44 5.64 -7.80
CA GLY A 22 -11.06 4.53 -8.68
C GLY A 22 -9.70 4.71 -9.36
N THR A 23 -8.95 5.75 -9.03
CA THR A 23 -7.59 5.93 -9.57
C THR A 23 -6.61 4.99 -8.88
N ARG A 24 -5.56 4.59 -9.60
CA ARG A 24 -4.53 3.66 -9.10
C ARG A 24 -3.27 4.44 -8.75
N ARG A 25 -2.71 4.18 -7.58
CA ARG A 25 -1.45 4.76 -7.11
C ARG A 25 -0.54 3.68 -6.56
N ILE A 26 0.75 3.75 -6.88
CA ILE A 26 1.77 2.89 -6.27
C ILE A 26 1.99 3.37 -4.82
N LEU A 27 1.93 2.43 -3.88
CA LEU A 27 2.21 2.69 -2.47
C LEU A 27 3.68 2.36 -2.19
N ASP A 28 4.50 3.40 -2.09
CA ASP A 28 5.92 3.26 -1.79
C ASP A 28 6.16 2.99 -0.31
N LEU A 29 7.27 2.33 -0.01
CA LEU A 29 7.75 2.16 1.35
C LEU A 29 8.15 3.52 1.94
N HIS A 30 7.77 3.76 3.20
CA HIS A 30 8.22 4.94 3.92
C HIS A 30 9.72 4.81 4.22
N TYR A 31 10.48 5.87 3.96
CA TYR A 31 11.95 5.89 4.12
C TYR A 31 12.41 5.80 5.58
N SER A 32 11.58 6.18 6.54
CA SER A 32 11.88 6.13 7.97
C SER A 32 10.60 5.99 8.79
N GLU A 33 10.72 5.45 10.00
CA GLU A 33 9.66 5.46 10.98
C GLU A 33 9.31 6.93 11.34
N GLN A 34 8.04 7.32 11.19
CA GLN A 34 7.63 8.72 11.39
C GLN A 34 7.61 9.15 12.85
N LEU A 35 7.50 8.20 13.78
CA LEU A 35 7.33 8.48 15.20
C LEU A 35 8.42 7.77 16.00
N PRO A 36 9.28 8.50 16.72
CA PRO A 36 10.30 7.86 17.53
C PRO A 36 9.65 7.10 18.70
N ARG A 37 9.95 5.79 18.80
CA ARG A 37 9.52 4.87 19.88
C ARG A 37 8.03 4.48 19.83
N ILE A 38 7.48 4.17 18.65
CA ILE A 38 6.09 3.67 18.51
C ILE A 38 5.98 2.14 18.44
N CYS A 39 7.07 1.45 18.74
CA CYS A 39 7.12 0.00 18.86
C CYS A 39 6.58 -0.50 20.21
#